data_AF-R7VC97-F1
#
_entry.id   AF-R7VC97-F1
#
_cell.length_a   1.000
_cell.length_b   1.000
_cell.length_c   1.000
_cell.angle_alpha   90.00
_cell.angle_beta   90.00
_cell.angle_gamma   90.00
#
_symmetry.space_group_name_H-M   'P 1'
#
loop_
_entity.id
_entity.type
_entity.pdbx_description
1 polymer ?
#
loop_
_entity_poly.entity_id
_entity_poly.type
_entity_poly.pdbx_seq_one_letter_code
_entity_poly.pdbx_strand_id
1 'polypeptide(L)'
;MRTYPDRVKIFKYETLAEDPLKSTQDVYRFTGLDLPNNVVNWVRKNTESKYDTAWGTARNSTVTKDKWRTELNSKQRNMITSLCMKTLRLVGYKA
;
A
#
# COMPACT_ATOMS: atom_id res chain seq x y z
N MET A 1 15.77 9.24 5.14
CA MET A 1 16.29 8.69 6.41
C MET A 1 16.04 7.17 6.42
N ARG A 2 17.07 6.35 6.15
CA ARG A 2 17.03 4.90 6.39
C ARG A 2 18.01 4.61 7.51
N THR A 3 17.53 4.62 8.74
CA THR A 3 18.41 4.58 9.91
C THR A 3 18.98 3.19 10.16
N TYR A 4 18.36 2.12 9.63
CA TYR A 4 18.85 0.74 9.73
C TYR A 4 18.42 -0.11 8.52
N PRO A 5 19.13 -0.02 7.38
CA PRO A 5 18.69 -0.61 6.12
C PRO A 5 18.55 -2.13 6.14
N ASP A 6 19.32 -2.82 7.00
CA ASP A 6 19.35 -4.29 7.08
C ASP A 6 18.51 -4.86 8.23
N ARG A 7 17.92 -3.99 9.06
CA ARG A 7 17.08 -4.39 10.21
C ARG A 7 15.64 -3.94 10.10
N VAL A 8 15.39 -2.86 9.35
CA VAL A 8 14.05 -2.29 9.19
C VAL A 8 13.77 -2.02 7.72
N LYS A 9 12.74 -2.69 7.22
CA LYS A 9 12.17 -2.41 5.90
C LYS A 9 10.93 -1.54 6.06
N ILE A 10 10.93 -0.37 5.43
CA ILE A 10 9.80 0.56 5.42
C ILE A 10 9.12 0.50 4.06
N PHE A 11 7.79 0.36 4.05
CA PHE A 11 6.96 0.43 2.86
C PHE A 11 6.03 1.64 2.94
N LYS A 12 5.74 2.23 1.78
CA LYS A 12 4.58 3.09 1.61
C LYS A 12 3.38 2.20 1.31
N TYR A 13 2.25 2.48 1.95
CA TYR A 13 1.03 1.71 1.76
C TYR A 13 0.63 1.66 0.28
N GLU A 14 0.78 2.76 -0.43
CA GLU A 14 0.40 2.90 -1.84
C GLU A 14 1.27 2.06 -2.77
N THR A 15 2.55 1.86 -2.42
CA THR A 15 3.45 0.95 -3.13
C THR A 15 3.08 -0.50 -2.84
N LEU A 16 2.78 -0.81 -1.57
CA LEU A 16 2.37 -2.14 -1.14
C LEU A 16 1.08 -2.58 -1.82
N ALA A 17 0.10 -1.67 -1.90
CA ALA A 17 -1.21 -1.92 -2.50
C ALA A 17 -1.19 -1.86 -4.04
N GLU A 18 -0.17 -1.27 -4.67
CA GLU A 18 -0.05 -1.24 -6.13
C GLU A 18 0.37 -2.61 -6.69
N ASP A 19 1.36 -3.23 -6.07
CA ASP A 19 1.84 -4.55 -6.45
C ASP A 19 2.12 -5.38 -5.18
N PRO A 20 1.08 -6.02 -4.62
CA PRO A 20 1.20 -6.80 -3.40
C PRO A 20 2.15 -7.98 -3.54
N LEU A 21 2.21 -8.60 -4.73
CA LEU A 21 3.10 -9.74 -4.96
C LEU A 21 4.56 -9.30 -4.98
N LYS A 22 4.90 -8.24 -5.71
CA LYS A 22 6.25 -7.69 -5.72
C LYS A 22 6.68 -7.20 -4.34
N SER A 23 5.78 -6.55 -3.61
CA SER A 23 6.04 -6.11 -2.23
C SER A 23 6.30 -7.29 -1.30
N THR A 24 5.56 -8.39 -1.48
CA THR A 24 5.80 -9.65 -0.74
C THR A 24 7.16 -10.24 -1.09
N GLN A 25 7.53 -10.30 -2.37
CA GLN A 25 8.86 -10.77 -2.79
C GLN A 25 9.98 -9.93 -2.17
N ASP A 26 9.81 -8.61 -2.09
CA ASP A 26 10.76 -7.71 -1.46
C ASP A 26 10.91 -7.96 0.06
N VAL A 27 9.82 -8.35 0.75
CA VAL A 27 9.86 -8.73 2.17
C VAL A 27 10.62 -10.06 2.36
N TYR A 28 10.33 -11.07 1.55
CA TYR A 28 11.03 -12.36 1.63
C TYR A 28 12.52 -12.21 1.33
N ARG A 29 12.87 -11.44 0.29
CA ARG A 29 14.27 -11.09 -0.01
C ARG A 29 14.94 -10.36 1.15
N PHE A 30 14.25 -9.41 1.79
CA PHE A 30 14.78 -8.66 2.92
C PHE A 30 15.04 -9.55 4.15
N THR A 31 14.21 -10.57 4.37
CA THR A 31 14.35 -11.51 5.50
C THR A 31 15.30 -12.68 5.21
N GLY A 32 15.74 -12.84 3.96
CA GLY A 32 16.56 -13.97 3.53
C GLY A 32 15.80 -15.30 3.46
N LEU A 33 14.46 -15.25 3.37
CA LEU A 33 13.60 -16.42 3.28
C LEU A 33 13.18 -16.68 1.82
N ASP A 34 12.98 -17.95 1.49
CA ASP A 34 12.39 -18.34 0.21
C ASP A 34 10.88 -18.10 0.22
N LEU A 35 10.34 -17.52 -0.85
CA LEU A 35 8.91 -17.25 -0.99
C LEU A 35 8.16 -18.50 -1.46
N PRO A 36 7.30 -19.12 -0.63
CA PRO A 36 6.57 -20.32 -1.02
C PRO A 36 5.42 -20.03 -1.99
N ASN A 37 5.14 -20.97 -2.89
CA ASN A 37 4.07 -20.82 -3.89
C ASN A 37 2.67 -20.67 -3.28
N ASN A 38 2.40 -21.30 -2.12
CA ASN A 38 1.12 -21.15 -1.44
C ASN A 38 0.92 -19.70 -0.93
N VAL A 39 1.99 -19.02 -0.51
CA VAL A 39 1.94 -17.61 -0.11
C VAL A 39 1.67 -16.72 -1.32
N VAL A 40 2.34 -16.97 -2.46
CA VAL A 40 2.08 -16.27 -3.72
C VAL A 40 0.59 -16.35 -4.10
N ASN A 41 0.03 -17.56 -4.07
CA ASN A 41 -1.37 -17.79 -4.39
C ASN A 41 -2.31 -17.12 -3.38
N TRP A 42 -1.97 -17.16 -2.09
CA TRP A 42 -2.75 -16.53 -1.03
C TRP A 42 -2.76 -15.00 -1.19
N VAL A 43 -1.62 -14.38 -1.48
CA VAL A 43 -1.53 -12.92 -1.69
C VAL A 43 -2.46 -12.52 -2.84
N ARG A 44 -2.29 -13.12 -4.02
CA ARG A 44 -3.16 -12.82 -5.18
C ARG A 44 -4.64 -12.98 -4.85
N LYS A 45 -5.02 -14.10 -4.22
CA LYS A 45 -6.40 -14.37 -3.84
C LYS A 45 -7.01 -13.28 -2.95
N ASN A 46 -6.23 -12.72 -2.03
CA ASN A 46 -6.73 -11.73 -1.07
C ASN A 46 -6.60 -10.28 -1.55
N THR A 47 -5.73 -9.99 -2.53
CA THR A 47 -5.43 -8.61 -2.95
C THR A 47 -5.90 -8.24 -4.35
N GLU A 48 -6.35 -9.22 -5.14
CA GLU A 48 -6.89 -9.07 -6.50
C GLU A 48 -8.38 -9.47 -6.57
N SER A 49 -9.08 -9.48 -5.43
CA SER A 49 -10.50 -9.90 -5.39
C SER A 49 -11.37 -8.98 -6.24
N LYS A 50 -12.20 -9.58 -7.10
CA LYS A 50 -13.25 -8.86 -7.86
C LYS A 50 -14.53 -8.63 -7.05
N TYR A 51 -14.67 -9.34 -5.93
CA TYR A 51 -15.84 -9.27 -5.07
C TYR A 51 -15.46 -8.60 -3.76
N ASP A 52 -16.08 -7.45 -3.49
CA ASP A 52 -15.90 -6.69 -2.27
C ASP A 52 -17.17 -6.81 -1.42
N THR A 53 -17.13 -7.66 -0.40
CA THR A 53 -18.21 -7.77 0.60
C THR A 53 -17.85 -6.97 1.84
N ALA A 54 -18.81 -6.32 2.50
CA ALA A 54 -18.56 -5.45 3.65
C ALA A 54 -17.67 -6.09 4.74
N TRP A 55 -17.78 -7.41 4.94
CA TRP A 55 -17.03 -8.19 5.92
C TRP A 55 -15.99 -9.15 5.33
N GLY A 56 -15.71 -9.04 4.03
CA GLY A 56 -14.71 -9.87 3.35
C GLY A 56 -13.28 -9.51 3.75
N THR A 57 -12.41 -10.51 3.80
CA THR A 57 -10.96 -10.33 4.01
C THR A 57 -10.19 -10.11 2.71
N ALA A 58 -10.84 -10.33 1.56
CA ALA A 58 -10.27 -10.15 0.24
C ALA A 58 -10.77 -8.83 -0.39
N ARG A 59 -9.84 -8.08 -0.99
CA ARG A 59 -10.10 -6.77 -1.60
C ARG A 59 -9.33 -6.63 -2.91
N ASN A 60 -9.76 -5.70 -3.76
CA ASN A 60 -8.90 -5.20 -4.83
C ASN A 60 -8.03 -4.07 -4.27
N SER A 61 -6.78 -4.37 -3.98
CA SER A 61 -5.84 -3.45 -3.33
C SER A 61 -5.53 -2.20 -4.17
N THR A 62 -5.39 -2.35 -5.50
CA THR A 62 -5.09 -1.24 -6.42
C THR A 62 -6.25 -0.25 -6.53
N VAL A 63 -7.50 -0.75 -6.45
CA VAL A 63 -8.70 0.10 -6.42
C VAL A 63 -8.87 0.75 -5.04
N THR A 64 -8.68 -0.03 -3.97
CA THR A 64 -8.95 0.41 -2.59
C THR A 64 -8.04 1.56 -2.17
N LYS A 65 -6.75 1.53 -2.54
CA LYS A 65 -5.80 2.60 -2.17
C LYS A 65 -6.17 3.98 -2.73
N ASP A 66 -6.90 4.01 -3.85
CA ASP A 66 -7.25 5.23 -4.57
C ASP A 66 -8.73 5.64 -4.37
N LYS A 67 -9.49 4.89 -3.57
CA LYS A 67 -10.93 5.09 -3.35
C LYS A 67 -11.27 6.50 -2.84
N TRP A 68 -10.42 7.08 -1.99
CA TRP A 68 -10.58 8.45 -1.51
C TRP A 68 -10.62 9.49 -2.63
N ARG A 69 -10.01 9.21 -3.80
CA ARG A 69 -10.02 10.13 -4.95
C ARG A 69 -11.39 10.22 -5.60
N THR A 70 -12.18 9.16 -5.55
CA THR A 70 -13.54 9.13 -6.10
C THR A 70 -14.59 9.54 -5.06
N GLU A 71 -14.35 9.28 -3.77
CA GLU A 71 -15.27 9.64 -2.69
C GLU A 71 -15.21 11.12 -2.28
N LEU A 72 -14.02 11.74 -2.32
CA LEU A 72 -13.84 13.14 -1.95
C LEU A 72 -13.95 14.04 -3.17
N ASN A 73 -14.62 15.18 -3.04
CA ASN A 73 -14.62 16.20 -4.08
C ASN A 73 -13.33 17.05 -4.07
N SER A 74 -13.10 17.82 -5.14
CA SER A 74 -11.88 18.63 -5.30
C SER A 74 -11.66 19.62 -4.16
N LYS A 75 -12.72 20.22 -3.60
CA LYS A 75 -12.61 21.16 -2.48
C LYS A 75 -12.11 20.46 -1.22
N GLN A 76 -12.67 19.30 -0.90
CA GLN A 76 -12.24 18.48 0.24
C GLN A 76 -10.78 18.04 0.09
N ARG A 77 -10.39 17.54 -1.10
CA ARG A 77 -9.00 17.14 -1.37
C ARG A 77 -8.03 18.30 -1.20
N ASN A 78 -8.33 19.46 -1.77
CA ASN A 78 -7.46 20.64 -1.65
C ASN A 78 -7.34 21.13 -0.20
N MET A 79 -8.45 21.14 0.54
CA MET A 79 -8.45 21.50 1.95
C MET A 79 -7.56 20.56 2.77
N ILE A 80 -7.73 19.24 2.61
CA ILE A 80 -6.92 18.24 3.31
C ILE A 80 -5.44 18.37 2.94
N THR A 81 -5.12 18.49 1.65
CA THR A 81 -3.72 18.66 1.20
C THR A 81 -3.09 19.92 1.78
N SER A 82 -3.83 21.04 1.82
CA SER A 82 -3.34 22.29 2.42
C SER A 82 -3.07 22.13 3.91
N LEU A 83 -3.99 21.52 4.66
CA LEU A 83 -3.84 21.27 6.10
C LEU A 83 -2.65 20.33 6.39
N CYS A 84 -2.47 19.30 5.56
CA CYS A 84 -1.45 18.28 5.75
C CYS A 84 -0.12 18.60 5.07
N MET A 85 0.06 19.79 4.48
CA MET A 85 1.20 20.12 3.62
C MET A 85 2.56 19.91 4.33
N LYS A 86 2.66 20.31 5.61
CA LYS A 86 3.88 20.10 6.41
C LYS A 86 4.20 18.61 6.57
N THR A 87 3.19 17.79 6.86
CA THR A 87 3.33 16.34 7.01
C THR A 87 3.69 15.67 5.68
N LEU A 88 3.01 16.02 4.60
CA LEU A 88 3.30 15.50 3.25
C LEU A 88 4.75 15.77 2.84
N ARG A 89 5.27 16.96 3.12
CA ARG A 89 6.69 17.29 2.89
C ARG A 89 7.63 16.47 3.76
N LEU A 90 7.31 16.30 5.05
CA LEU A 90 8.11 15.49 5.99
C LEU A 90 8.28 14.05 5.50
N VAL A 91 7.21 13.45 4.97
CA VAL A 91 7.21 12.07 4.46
C VAL A 91 7.57 11.97 2.97
N GLY A 92 8.02 13.07 2.36
CA GLY A 92 8.60 13.12 1.02
C GLY A 92 7.59 13.03 -0.13
N TYR A 93 6.32 13.40 0.10
CA TYR A 93 5.37 13.62 -0.98
C TYR A 93 5.51 15.04 -1.54
N LYS A 94 5.34 15.15 -2.85
CA LYS A 94 5.19 16.45 -3.52
C LYS A 94 3.76 16.90 -3.29
N ALA A 95 3.61 18.05 -2.62
CA ALA A 95 2.34 18.73 -2.46
C ALA A 95 1.95 19.42 -3.77
#